data_AF-A0A7L5ASW8-F1
#
_entry.id   AF-A0A7L5ASW8-F1
#
_cell.length_a   1.000
_cell.length_b   1.000
_cell.length_c   1.000
_cell.angle_alpha   90.00
_cell.angle_beta   90.00
_cell.angle_gamma   90.00
#
_symmetry.space_group_name_H-M   'P 1'
#
loop_
_entity.id
_entity.type
_entity.pdbx_description
1 polymer ?
#
loop_
_entity_poly.entity_id
_entity_poly.type
_entity_poly.pdbx_seq_one_letter_code
_entity_poly.pdbx_strand_id
1 'polypeptide(L)'
;MPTAPPSPAAALPSAAVAPPDDPGSEGSPGTDSRRLIGQRGEAIAARYLTDLGWRILDRNWRPGPGLRGEIDVVALEPRPTGPGVLVIVEVKTRTSAVAGPPAAAVGPLKLLRLRSLAVACAAAHSVPHSALRLDVVSVELRAGRPALLRHHRGVGD
;
A
#
# COMPACT_ATOMS: atom_id res chain seq x y z
N MET A 1 -65.82 54.87 -25.06
CA MET A 1 -64.94 54.41 -26.14
C MET A 1 -63.67 53.83 -25.54
N PRO A 2 -63.11 52.79 -26.17
CA PRO A 2 -62.59 51.56 -25.56
C PRO A 2 -61.07 51.66 -25.28
N THR A 3 -60.33 50.73 -24.67
CA THR A 3 -60.32 49.27 -24.86
C THR A 3 -59.40 48.64 -23.79
N ALA A 4 -59.78 47.47 -23.28
CA ALA A 4 -58.88 46.40 -22.87
C ALA A 4 -59.52 45.09 -23.41
N PRO A 5 -58.86 43.91 -23.48
CA PRO A 5 -57.44 43.50 -23.38
C PRO A 5 -57.09 42.65 -24.66
N PRO A 6 -56.33 41.52 -24.74
CA PRO A 6 -55.44 40.82 -23.78
C PRO A 6 -54.13 40.15 -24.31
N SER A 7 -53.29 39.73 -23.36
CA SER A 7 -52.59 38.41 -23.23
C SER A 7 -51.45 37.96 -24.16
N PRO A 8 -50.67 36.90 -23.77
CA PRO A 8 -50.40 36.30 -22.45
C PRO A 8 -48.93 35.86 -22.20
N ALA A 9 -48.69 35.28 -21.01
CA ALA A 9 -47.73 34.20 -20.72
C ALA A 9 -46.22 34.56 -20.71
N ALA A 10 -45.34 34.00 -19.87
CA ALA A 10 -45.43 33.01 -18.82
C ALA A 10 -44.05 32.98 -18.08
N ALA A 11 -44.06 32.43 -16.85
CA ALA A 11 -43.01 31.61 -16.24
C ALA A 11 -41.63 32.22 -15.85
N LEU A 12 -41.32 32.16 -14.55
CA LEU A 12 -39.97 31.94 -13.99
C LEU A 12 -39.54 30.45 -14.23
N PRO A 13 -38.27 29.97 -14.05
CA PRO A 13 -37.20 30.51 -13.19
C PRO A 13 -35.71 30.29 -13.66
N SER A 14 -34.78 30.73 -12.80
CA SER A 14 -33.42 30.18 -12.55
C SER A 14 -32.31 30.34 -13.61
N ALA A 15 -31.23 31.04 -13.22
CA ALA A 15 -29.88 30.76 -13.70
C ALA A 15 -28.85 31.14 -12.63
N ALA A 16 -28.30 30.12 -11.98
CA ALA A 16 -27.03 30.22 -11.27
C ALA A 16 -25.91 30.41 -12.30
N VAL A 17 -25.08 31.43 -12.12
CA VAL A 17 -23.87 31.63 -12.91
C VAL A 17 -22.72 30.92 -12.19
N ALA A 18 -22.14 29.92 -12.85
CA ALA A 18 -20.91 29.26 -12.45
C ALA A 18 -19.69 30.19 -12.62
N PRO A 19 -18.67 30.12 -11.76
CA PRO A 19 -17.34 30.66 -12.07
C PRO A 19 -16.58 29.72 -13.03
N PRO A 20 -15.57 30.24 -13.75
CA PRO A 20 -14.96 29.58 -14.91
C PRO A 20 -14.02 28.43 -14.52
N ASP A 21 -13.86 27.52 -15.49
CA ASP A 21 -12.91 26.41 -15.49
C ASP A 21 -11.47 26.89 -15.21
N ASP A 22 -10.83 26.28 -14.22
CA ASP A 22 -9.37 26.36 -13.99
C ASP A 22 -8.76 24.97 -14.26
N PRO A 23 -8.01 24.75 -15.35
CA PRO A 23 -7.38 23.46 -15.62
C PRO A 23 -5.94 23.48 -15.05
N GLY A 24 -5.79 23.02 -13.80
CA GLY A 24 -4.51 23.05 -13.10
C GLY A 24 -4.26 21.89 -12.12
N SER A 25 -4.18 20.65 -12.64
CA SER A 25 -3.66 19.44 -11.98
C SER A 25 -4.26 19.02 -10.62
N GLU A 26 -5.46 18.41 -10.67
CA GLU A 26 -5.87 17.47 -9.62
C GLU A 26 -5.39 16.04 -9.96
N GLY A 27 -4.58 15.46 -9.07
CA GLY A 27 -4.20 14.05 -9.16
C GLY A 27 -5.43 13.15 -9.17
N SER A 28 -5.43 12.14 -10.04
CA SER A 28 -6.58 11.25 -10.23
C SER A 28 -7.02 10.61 -8.89
N PRO A 29 -8.27 10.81 -8.43
CA PRO A 29 -8.74 10.43 -7.08
C PRO A 29 -8.61 8.92 -6.74
N GLY A 30 -8.37 8.06 -7.74
CA GLY A 30 -8.15 6.63 -7.55
C GLY A 30 -6.72 6.22 -7.17
N THR A 31 -5.70 7.05 -7.44
CA THR A 31 -4.29 6.69 -7.18
C THR A 31 -3.88 6.98 -5.75
N ASP A 32 -4.28 8.13 -5.22
CA ASP A 32 -4.00 8.51 -3.83
C ASP A 32 -4.71 7.59 -2.85
N SER A 33 -5.95 7.20 -3.15
CA SER A 33 -6.69 6.23 -2.33
C SER A 33 -5.98 4.88 -2.24
N ARG A 34 -5.46 4.34 -3.35
CA ARG A 34 -4.69 3.08 -3.35
C ARG A 34 -3.38 3.21 -2.58
N ARG A 35 -2.68 4.33 -2.72
CA ARG A 35 -1.44 4.61 -2.00
C ARG A 35 -1.67 4.67 -0.49
N LEU A 36 -2.73 5.37 -0.05
CA LEU A 36 -3.12 5.46 1.35
C LEU A 36 -3.52 4.10 1.92
N ILE A 37 -4.24 3.28 1.14
CA ILE A 37 -4.55 1.89 1.51
C ILE A 37 -3.26 1.08 1.71
N GLY A 38 -2.32 1.16 0.76
CA GLY A 38 -1.03 0.48 0.84
C GLY A 38 -0.23 0.89 2.08
N GLN A 39 -0.08 2.19 2.32
CA GLN A 39 0.61 2.72 3.50
C GLN A 39 -0.02 2.25 4.81
N ARG A 40 -1.36 2.20 4.86
CA ARG A 40 -2.07 1.71 6.04
C ARG A 40 -1.79 0.24 6.32
N GLY A 41 -1.77 -0.60 5.28
CA GLY A 41 -1.43 -2.02 5.46
C GLY A 41 0.04 -2.23 5.83
N GLU A 42 0.97 -1.47 5.24
CA GLU A 42 2.38 -1.48 5.60
C GLU A 42 2.58 -1.09 7.08
N ALA A 43 1.89 -0.05 7.56
CA ALA A 43 1.94 0.34 8.96
C ALA A 43 1.42 -0.76 9.91
N ILE A 44 0.33 -1.43 9.53
CA ILE A 44 -0.22 -2.57 10.30
C ILE A 44 0.77 -3.74 10.32
N ALA A 45 1.39 -4.06 9.18
CA ALA A 45 2.39 -5.13 9.08
C ALA A 45 3.63 -4.81 9.95
N ALA A 46 4.18 -3.60 9.83
CA ALA A 46 5.31 -3.17 10.64
C ALA A 46 5.00 -3.22 12.14
N ARG A 47 3.79 -2.80 12.53
CA ARG A 47 3.35 -2.89 13.93
C ARG A 47 3.27 -4.34 14.40
N TYR A 48 2.63 -5.21 13.63
CA TYR A 48 2.54 -6.64 13.92
C TYR A 48 3.91 -7.29 14.12
N LEU A 49 4.88 -7.03 13.24
CA LEU A 49 6.23 -7.56 13.37
C LEU A 49 6.96 -7.01 14.61
N THR A 50 6.76 -5.73 14.91
CA THR A 50 7.31 -5.11 16.13
C THR A 50 6.72 -5.76 17.38
N ASP A 51 5.42 -6.05 17.40
CA ASP A 51 4.75 -6.73 18.51
C ASP A 51 5.23 -8.19 18.69
N LEU A 52 5.78 -8.82 17.63
CA LEU A 52 6.51 -10.10 17.71
C LEU A 52 7.95 -9.96 18.24
N GLY A 53 8.39 -8.75 18.58
CA GLY A 53 9.76 -8.45 19.01
C GLY A 53 10.76 -8.31 17.87
N TRP A 54 10.31 -8.20 16.61
CA TRP A 54 11.21 -7.97 15.48
C TRP A 54 11.64 -6.51 15.43
N ARG A 55 12.88 -6.25 15.00
CA ARG A 55 13.37 -4.90 14.79
C ARG A 55 13.12 -4.47 13.35
N ILE A 56 12.29 -3.45 13.14
CA ILE A 56 12.14 -2.82 11.82
C ILE A 56 13.41 -2.04 11.50
N LEU A 57 14.04 -2.36 10.37
CA LEU A 57 15.23 -1.67 9.88
C LEU A 57 14.84 -0.56 8.91
N ASP A 58 13.90 -0.84 8.00
CA ASP A 58 13.42 0.13 7.01
C ASP A 58 11.99 -0.20 6.54
N ARG A 59 11.34 0.79 5.93
CA ARG A 59 10.00 0.73 5.35
C ARG A 59 10.01 1.47 4.02
N ASN A 60 9.39 0.89 2.99
CA ASN A 60 9.42 1.42 1.61
C ASN A 60 10.88 1.68 1.15
N TRP A 61 11.78 0.74 1.47
CA TRP A 61 13.19 0.82 1.12
C TRP A 61 13.37 0.74 -0.39
N ARG A 62 14.28 1.54 -0.93
CA ARG A 62 14.61 1.55 -2.36
C ARG A 62 16.13 1.41 -2.53
N PRO A 63 16.57 0.61 -3.51
CA PRO A 63 17.98 0.51 -3.83
C PRO A 63 18.51 1.82 -4.46
N GLY A 64 19.83 1.97 -4.47
CA GLY A 64 20.51 3.03 -5.20
C GLY A 64 20.41 2.87 -6.74
N PRO A 65 21.07 3.76 -7.50
CA PRO A 65 21.07 3.72 -8.96
C PRO A 65 21.48 2.33 -9.52
N GLY A 66 20.83 1.90 -10.59
CA GLY A 66 21.16 0.65 -11.30
C GLY A 66 20.29 -0.56 -10.94
N LEU A 67 19.58 -0.55 -9.80
CA LEU A 67 18.58 -1.55 -9.47
C LEU A 67 17.22 -0.86 -9.29
N ARG A 68 16.16 -1.42 -9.90
CA ARG A 68 14.80 -0.84 -9.80
C ARG A 68 13.93 -1.68 -8.89
N GLY A 69 13.26 -1.02 -7.94
CA GLY A 69 12.22 -1.65 -7.13
C GLY A 69 12.12 -1.04 -5.75
N GLU A 70 11.35 -1.69 -4.92
CA GLU A 70 11.14 -1.32 -3.53
C GLU A 70 10.91 -2.58 -2.70
N ILE A 71 11.22 -2.48 -1.42
CA ILE A 71 10.89 -3.45 -0.38
C ILE A 71 9.94 -2.74 0.58
N ASP A 72 8.78 -3.33 0.85
CA ASP A 72 7.78 -2.70 1.71
C ASP A 72 8.28 -2.61 3.15
N VAL A 73 8.83 -3.70 3.70
CA VAL A 73 9.42 -3.70 5.04
C VAL A 73 10.69 -4.55 5.09
N VAL A 74 11.73 -4.02 5.74
CA VAL A 74 12.96 -4.73 6.09
C VAL A 74 12.98 -4.90 7.60
N ALA A 75 13.09 -6.12 8.09
CA ALA A 75 13.07 -6.41 9.52
C ALA A 75 14.13 -7.43 9.93
N LEU A 76 14.53 -7.39 11.20
CA LEU A 76 15.38 -8.40 11.82
C LEU A 76 14.57 -9.20 12.83
N GLU A 77 14.36 -10.48 12.55
CA GLU A 77 13.78 -11.43 13.49
C GLU A 77 14.83 -11.86 14.52
N PRO A 78 14.57 -11.72 15.83
CA PRO A 78 15.50 -12.16 16.86
C PRO A 78 15.58 -13.69 16.90
N ARG A 79 16.75 -14.21 17.30
CA ARG A 79 16.91 -15.62 17.67
C ARG A 79 17.34 -15.70 19.13
N PRO A 80 17.04 -16.81 19.84
CA PRO A 80 17.46 -16.99 21.23
C PRO A 80 18.97 -16.88 21.42
N THR A 81 19.73 -17.35 20.41
CA THR A 81 21.19 -17.30 20.40
C THR A 81 21.71 -16.90 19.02
N GLY A 82 22.82 -16.16 19.00
CA GLY A 82 23.48 -15.71 17.78
C GLY A 82 22.76 -14.57 17.04
N PRO A 83 23.21 -14.22 15.82
CA PRO A 83 22.63 -13.13 15.05
C PRO A 83 21.21 -13.50 14.56
N GLY A 84 20.35 -12.50 14.38
CA GLY A 84 18.97 -12.68 13.92
C GLY A 84 18.84 -13.11 12.45
N VAL A 85 17.61 -13.24 11.97
CA VAL A 85 17.32 -13.46 10.55
C VAL A 85 16.92 -12.13 9.92
N LEU A 86 17.58 -11.75 8.83
CA LEU A 86 17.17 -10.59 8.03
C LEU A 86 15.98 -11.02 7.17
N VAL A 87 14.86 -10.34 7.33
CA VAL A 87 13.61 -10.68 6.65
C VAL A 87 13.18 -9.51 5.77
N ILE A 88 12.99 -9.82 4.48
CA ILE A 88 12.35 -8.94 3.52
C ILE A 88 10.88 -9.29 3.47
N VAL A 89 10.03 -8.33 3.75
CA VAL A 89 8.59 -8.55 3.84
C VAL A 89 7.88 -7.75 2.76
N GLU A 90 7.18 -8.47 1.89
CA GLU A 90 6.23 -7.91 0.94
C GLU A 90 4.85 -7.79 1.62
N VAL A 91 4.22 -6.62 1.54
CA VAL A 91 2.93 -6.34 2.15
C VAL A 91 1.85 -6.21 1.09
N LYS A 92 0.88 -7.13 1.13
CA LYS A 92 -0.29 -7.08 0.25
C LYS A 92 -1.50 -6.58 1.01
N THR A 93 -1.98 -5.40 0.63
CA THR A 93 -3.16 -4.79 1.26
C THR A 93 -4.36 -4.88 0.35
N ARG A 94 -5.48 -5.33 0.89
CA ARG A 94 -6.78 -5.28 0.21
C ARG A 94 -7.85 -4.72 1.14
N THR A 95 -8.89 -4.17 0.54
CA THR A 95 -10.13 -3.81 1.25
C THR A 95 -11.14 -4.93 1.10
N SER A 96 -11.99 -5.14 2.09
CA SER A 96 -13.00 -6.22 2.13
C SER A 96 -13.98 -6.26 0.95
N ALA A 97 -14.07 -5.20 0.15
CA ALA A 97 -14.89 -5.16 -1.07
C ALA A 97 -14.30 -5.97 -2.25
N VAL A 98 -13.02 -6.38 -2.18
CA VAL A 98 -12.33 -7.09 -3.26
C VAL A 98 -12.20 -8.57 -2.90
N ALA A 99 -13.10 -9.41 -3.43
CA ALA A 99 -12.98 -10.86 -3.33
C ALA A 99 -11.83 -11.36 -4.23
N GLY A 100 -10.98 -12.25 -3.71
CA GLY A 100 -9.88 -12.82 -4.50
C GLY A 100 -9.09 -13.93 -3.79
N PRO A 101 -8.43 -14.81 -4.57
CA PRO A 101 -7.75 -16.05 -4.14
C PRO A 101 -6.56 -15.80 -3.18
N PRO A 102 -5.91 -16.85 -2.61
CA PRO A 102 -4.98 -16.72 -1.49
C PRO A 102 -3.86 -15.73 -1.78
N ALA A 103 -3.76 -14.72 -0.93
CA ALA A 103 -2.85 -13.59 -1.07
C ALA A 103 -1.35 -13.96 -1.06
N ALA A 104 -1.01 -15.21 -0.76
CA ALA A 104 0.36 -15.66 -0.58
C ALA A 104 1.17 -15.83 -1.88
N ALA A 105 0.54 -16.00 -3.05
CA ALA A 105 1.29 -16.32 -4.26
C ALA A 105 2.13 -15.12 -4.74
N VAL A 106 3.45 -15.26 -4.68
CA VAL A 106 4.41 -14.35 -5.33
C VAL A 106 4.82 -15.02 -6.63
N GLY A 107 4.48 -14.41 -7.76
CA GLY A 107 4.84 -14.95 -9.07
C GLY A 107 6.36 -15.03 -9.26
N PRO A 108 6.87 -15.93 -10.13
CA PRO A 108 8.30 -16.21 -10.26
C PRO A 108 9.12 -14.97 -10.63
N LEU A 109 8.61 -14.11 -11.52
CA LEU A 109 9.28 -12.84 -11.88
C LEU A 109 9.40 -11.90 -10.68
N LYS A 110 8.37 -11.83 -9.84
CA LYS A 110 8.39 -11.01 -8.63
C LYS A 110 9.36 -11.59 -7.59
N LEU A 111 9.41 -12.90 -7.46
CA LEU A 111 10.35 -13.58 -6.57
C LEU A 111 11.81 -13.31 -6.97
N LEU A 112 12.14 -13.41 -8.26
CA LEU A 112 13.47 -13.08 -8.77
C LEU A 112 13.87 -11.64 -8.45
N ARG A 113 12.95 -10.69 -8.66
CA ARG A 113 13.19 -9.28 -8.35
C ARG A 113 13.40 -9.05 -6.85
N LEU A 114 12.55 -9.65 -6.00
CA LEU A 114 12.67 -9.56 -4.55
C LEU A 114 13.99 -10.15 -4.05
N ARG A 115 14.47 -11.26 -4.64
CA ARG A 115 15.78 -11.82 -4.32
C ARG A 115 16.92 -10.84 -4.64
N SER A 116 16.90 -10.20 -5.81
CA SER A 116 17.91 -9.18 -6.15
C SER A 116 17.87 -7.98 -5.20
N LEU A 117 16.68 -7.51 -4.84
CA LEU A 117 16.50 -6.43 -3.88
C LEU A 117 16.97 -6.84 -2.47
N ALA A 118 16.71 -8.07 -2.06
CA ALA A 118 17.10 -8.59 -0.76
C ALA A 118 18.62 -8.61 -0.58
N VAL A 119 19.36 -9.02 -1.60
CA VAL A 119 20.84 -8.97 -1.60
C VAL A 119 21.33 -7.54 -1.47
N ALA A 120 20.79 -6.61 -2.26
CA ALA A 120 21.18 -5.20 -2.20
C ALA A 120 20.84 -4.57 -0.84
N CYS A 121 19.69 -4.93 -0.26
CA CYS A 121 19.25 -4.48 1.06
C CYS A 121 20.18 -4.99 2.17
N ALA A 122 20.58 -6.26 2.11
CA ALA A 122 21.52 -6.85 3.06
C ALA A 122 22.90 -6.20 3.00
N ALA A 123 23.35 -5.79 1.81
CA ALA A 123 24.58 -5.03 1.65
C ALA A 123 24.48 -3.60 2.22
N ALA A 124 23.34 -2.94 2.03
CA ALA A 124 23.09 -1.58 2.52
C ALA A 124 22.96 -1.50 4.05
N HIS A 125 22.36 -2.53 4.67
CA HIS A 125 22.21 -2.62 6.12
C HIS A 125 23.31 -3.54 6.66
N SER A 126 24.42 -2.98 7.13
CA SER A 126 25.53 -3.72 7.77
C SER A 126 25.16 -4.29 9.15
N VAL A 127 24.02 -4.97 9.24
CA VAL A 127 23.46 -5.60 10.44
C VAL A 127 23.84 -7.08 10.44
N PRO A 128 24.47 -7.61 11.50
CA PRO A 128 24.74 -9.04 11.61
C PRO A 128 23.47 -9.88 11.52
N HIS A 129 23.45 -10.83 10.59
CA HIS A 129 22.33 -11.76 10.39
C HIS A 129 22.86 -13.14 9.98
N SER A 130 22.16 -14.21 10.36
CA SER A 130 22.54 -15.59 10.02
C SER A 130 21.91 -16.11 8.74
N ALA A 131 20.83 -15.49 8.30
CA ALA A 131 20.04 -15.93 7.16
C ALA A 131 19.26 -14.74 6.58
N LEU A 132 18.86 -14.90 5.34
CA LEU A 132 17.98 -13.99 4.61
C LEU A 132 16.69 -14.74 4.27
N ARG A 133 15.52 -14.17 4.57
CA ARG A 133 14.22 -14.81 4.29
C ARG A 133 13.27 -13.83 3.60
N LEU A 134 12.46 -14.35 2.69
CA LEU A 134 11.37 -13.60 2.06
C LEU A 134 10.04 -14.01 2.69
N ASP A 135 9.32 -13.06 3.26
CA ASP A 135 8.01 -13.27 3.85
C ASP A 135 6.96 -12.42 3.12
N VAL A 136 5.69 -12.83 3.20
CA VAL A 136 4.54 -12.05 2.72
C VAL A 136 3.58 -11.81 3.86
N VAL A 137 3.23 -10.56 4.12
CA VAL A 137 2.14 -10.19 5.04
C VAL A 137 0.94 -9.72 4.23
N SER A 138 -0.18 -10.37 4.42
CA SER A 138 -1.45 -10.00 3.79
C SER A 138 -2.34 -9.30 4.80
N VAL A 139 -2.78 -8.08 4.49
CA VAL A 139 -3.65 -7.26 5.33
C VAL A 139 -4.98 -7.03 4.63
N GLU A 140 -6.07 -7.41 5.29
CA GLU A 140 -7.43 -7.10 4.86
C GLU A 140 -8.03 -6.02 5.74
N LEU A 141 -8.21 -4.83 5.17
CA LEU A 141 -8.86 -3.70 5.82
C LEU A 141 -10.38 -3.87 5.75
N ARG A 142 -11.03 -3.78 6.91
CA ARG A 142 -12.48 -3.95 7.07
C ARG A 142 -13.06 -2.69 7.69
N ALA A 143 -14.07 -2.10 7.05
CA ALA A 143 -14.69 -0.87 7.55
C ALA A 143 -15.31 -1.11 8.95
N GLY A 144 -14.96 -0.27 9.91
CA GLY A 144 -15.49 -0.34 11.30
C GLY A 144 -15.09 -1.60 12.08
N ARG A 145 -14.13 -2.39 11.60
CA ARG A 145 -13.69 -3.64 12.25
C ARG A 145 -12.16 -3.72 12.27
N PRO A 146 -11.55 -4.50 13.18
CA PRO A 146 -10.11 -4.77 13.13
C PRO A 146 -9.69 -5.33 11.76
N ALA A 147 -8.46 -5.10 11.32
CA ALA A 147 -7.94 -5.75 10.11
C ALA A 147 -7.79 -7.28 10.31
N LEU A 148 -7.81 -8.07 9.23
CA LEU A 148 -7.27 -9.44 9.27
C LEU A 148 -5.85 -9.41 8.75
N LEU A 149 -4.95 -10.09 9.44
CA LEU A 149 -3.56 -10.24 9.05
C LEU A 149 -3.23 -11.72 8.88
N ARG A 150 -2.50 -12.05 7.82
CA ARG A 150 -1.87 -13.35 7.61
C ARG A 150 -0.39 -13.15 7.30
N HIS A 151 0.47 -13.90 7.98
CA HIS A 151 1.91 -13.88 7.75
C HIS A 151 2.35 -15.22 7.15
N HIS A 152 2.81 -15.18 5.91
CA HIS A 152 3.37 -16.31 5.18
C HIS A 152 4.89 -16.20 5.23
N ARG A 153 5.54 -17.16 5.88
CA ARG A 153 6.99 -17.18 6.08
C ARG A 153 7.67 -18.05 5.01
N GLY A 154 8.87 -17.66 4.57
CA GLY A 154 9.69 -18.48 3.67
C GLY A 154 9.07 -18.70 2.29
N VAL A 155 8.58 -17.63 1.66
CA VAL A 155 7.91 -17.74 0.37
C VAL A 155 8.93 -17.92 -0.75
N GLY A 156 8.81 -19.02 -1.50
CA GLY A 156 9.67 -19.34 -2.64
C GLY A 156 10.96 -20.07 -2.28
N ASP A 157 11.02 -20.65 -1.07
CA ASP A 157 12.01 -21.66 -0.68
C ASP A 157 11.69 -23.04 -1.28
#